data_AF-K9TM25-F1
#
_entry.id   AF-K9TM25-F1
#
_cell.length_a   1.000
_cell.length_b   1.000
_cell.length_c   1.000
_cell.angle_alpha   90.00
_cell.angle_beta   90.00
_cell.angle_gamma   90.00
#
_symmetry.space_group_name_H-M   'P 1'
#
loop_
_entity.id
_entity.type
_entity.pdbx_description
1 polymer ?
#
loop_
_entity_poly.entity_id
_entity_poly.type
_entity_poly.pdbx_seq_one_letter_code
_entity_poly.pdbx_strand_id
1 'polypeptide(L)' 'MTNNFPQETLIEKRVTYTLEMNGKFFMIENVPARVCEKTGESFFSPETVVRIQQMIWGQEKPK' A
#
# COMPACT_ATOMS: atom_id res chain seq x y z
N MET A 1 1.66 27.60 19.49
CA MET A 1 1.13 27.19 18.18
C MET A 1 0.40 25.88 18.39
N THR A 2 -0.93 25.91 18.40
CA THR A 2 -1.74 24.71 18.58
C THR A 2 -1.72 23.93 17.28
N ASN A 3 -1.05 22.78 17.28
CA ASN A 3 -1.02 21.86 16.14
C ASN A 3 -2.44 21.31 15.91
N ASN A 4 -3.21 21.99 15.08
CA ASN A 4 -4.54 21.57 14.65
C ASN A 4 -4.41 20.61 13.46
N PHE A 5 -3.60 19.55 13.61
CA PHE A 5 -3.60 18.47 12.63
C PHE A 5 -4.89 17.68 12.84
N PRO A 6 -5.73 17.51 11.80
CA PRO A 6 -6.92 16.70 11.93
C PRO A 6 -6.51 15.32 12.43
N GLN A 7 -7.19 14.81 13.46
CA GLN A 7 -7.02 13.42 13.88
C GLN A 7 -7.35 12.55 12.66
N GLU A 8 -6.31 11.96 12.06
CA GLU A 8 -6.43 11.11 10.88
C GLU A 8 -6.90 9.74 11.35
N THR A 9 -8.14 9.39 11.03
CA THR A 9 -8.65 8.06 11.30
C THR A 9 -8.09 7.11 10.26
N LEU A 10 -7.16 6.26 10.70
CA LEU A 10 -6.58 5.19 9.89
C LEU A 10 -7.33 3.90 10.16
N ILE A 11 -7.87 3.28 9.11
CA ILE A 11 -8.57 1.99 9.20
C ILE A 11 -7.84 0.90 8.43
N GLU A 12 -7.86 -0.32 8.93
CA GLU A 12 -7.29 -1.47 8.24
C GLU A 12 -8.17 -1.88 7.06
N LYS A 13 -7.58 -1.94 5.86
CA LYS A 13 -8.26 -2.32 4.63
C LYS A 13 -7.34 -3.16 3.75
N ARG A 14 -7.96 -3.94 2.87
CA ARG A 14 -7.29 -4.55 1.72
C ARG A 14 -7.48 -3.66 0.50
N VAL A 15 -6.37 -3.28 -0.13
CA VAL A 15 -6.36 -2.37 -1.29
C VAL A 15 -5.67 -3.01 -2.48
N THR A 16 -5.88 -2.41 -3.65
CA THR A 16 -5.12 -2.73 -4.87
C THR A 16 -3.91 -1.82 -4.96
N TYR A 17 -2.71 -2.40 -4.97
CA TYR A 17 -1.46 -1.67 -5.15
C TYR A 17 -1.07 -1.70 -6.64
N THR A 18 -1.03 -0.51 -7.25
CA THR A 18 -0.63 -0.34 -8.64
C THR A 18 0.73 0.34 -8.70
N LEU A 19 1.67 -0.27 -9.44
CA LEU A 19 3.00 0.26 -9.65
C LEU A 19 3.36 0.18 -11.13
N GLU A 20 3.88 1.26 -11.68
CA GLU A 20 4.58 1.24 -12.96
C GLU A 20 6.08 1.11 -12.71
N MET A 21 6.72 0.11 -13.32
CA MET A 21 8.17 -0.08 -13.23
C MET A 21 8.70 -0.64 -14.55
N ASN A 22 9.75 -0.01 -15.10
CA ASN A 22 10.37 -0.40 -16.37
C ASN A 22 9.36 -0.51 -17.54
N GLY A 23 8.39 0.41 -17.60
CA GLY A 23 7.32 0.40 -18.61
C GLY A 23 6.31 -0.74 -18.47
N LYS A 24 6.31 -1.47 -17.34
CA LYS A 24 5.34 -2.52 -17.02
C LYS A 24 4.44 -2.06 -15.87
N PHE A 25 3.15 -2.31 -15.98
CA PHE A 25 2.18 -2.11 -14.91
C PHE A 25 2.02 -3.39 -14.10
N PHE A 26 2.19 -3.27 -12.79
CA PHE A 26 1.93 -4.30 -11.80
C PHE A 26 0.68 -3.91 -11.03
N MET A 27 -0.26 -4.84 -10.91
CA MET A 27 -1.46 -4.69 -10.10
C MET A 27 -1.50 -5.84 -9.10
N ILE A 28 -1.36 -5.51 -7.82
CA ILE A 28 -1.34 -6.48 -6.73
C ILE A 28 -2.58 -6.24 -5.89
N GLU A 29 -3.48 -7.21 -5.88
CA GLU A 29 -4.73 -7.14 -5.15
C GLU A 29 -4.54 -7.59 -3.69
N ASN A 30 -5.51 -7.24 -2.84
CA ASN A 30 -5.61 -7.71 -1.46
C ASN A 30 -4.43 -7.35 -0.55
N VAL A 31 -3.75 -6.24 -0.85
CA VAL A 31 -2.61 -5.76 -0.07
C VAL A 31 -3.11 -5.15 1.23
N PRO A 32 -2.62 -5.61 2.41
CA PRO A 32 -3.00 -5.01 3.69
C PRO A 32 -2.42 -3.60 3.79
N ALA A 33 -3.29 -2.64 4.11
CA ALA A 33 -2.92 -1.24 4.30
C ALA A 33 -3.72 -0.62 5.43
N ARG A 34 -3.17 0.44 6.02
CA ARG A 34 -3.95 1.41 6.79
C ARG A 34 -4.36 2.52 5.85
N VAL A 35 -5.65 2.82 5.78
CA VAL A 35 -6.19 3.84 4.87
C VAL A 35 -6.73 5.00 5.69
N CYS A 36 -6.32 6.22 5.35
CA CYS A 36 -6.93 7.42 5.92
C CYS A 36 -8.36 7.58 5.37
N GLU A 37 -9.35 7.60 6.26
CA GLU A 37 -10.76 7.72 5.84
C GLU A 37 -11.06 9.05 5.15
N LYS A 38 -10.31 10.11 5.46
CA LYS A 38 -10.52 11.46 4.91
C LYS A 38 -9.90 11.64 3.53
N THR A 39 -8.68 11.13 3.33
CA THR A 39 -7.90 11.38 2.10
C THR A 39 -7.87 10.19 1.15
N GLY A 40 -8.13 8.98 1.65
CA GLY A 40 -7.95 7.73 0.90
C GLY A 40 -6.50 7.28 0.78
N GLU A 41 -5.56 8.01 1.40
CA GLU A 41 -4.14 7.63 1.37
C GLU A 41 -3.91 6.29 2.05
N SER A 42 -3.16 5.42 1.36
CA SER A 42 -2.84 4.07 1.83
C SER A 42 -1.42 3.99 2.35
N PHE A 43 -1.27 3.52 3.59
CA PHE A 43 -0.01 3.34 4.27
C PHE A 43 0.29 1.85 4.43
N PHE A 44 1.49 1.44 4.00
CA PHE A 44 1.93 0.05 3.99
C PHE A 44 3.00 -0.17 5.06
N SER A 45 3.00 -1.35 5.69
CA SER A 45 4.11 -1.72 6.58
C SER A 45 5.39 -1.98 5.76
N PRO A 46 6.59 -1.81 6.34
CA PRO A 46 7.83 -2.16 5.67
C PRO A 46 7.84 -3.61 5.17
N GLU A 47 7.30 -4.55 5.97
CA GLU A 47 7.16 -5.96 5.59
C GLU A 47 6.31 -6.14 4.33
N THR A 48 5.18 -5.43 4.23
CA THR A 48 4.29 -5.47 3.06
C THR A 48 5.02 -5.00 1.81
N VAL A 49 5.77 -3.90 1.89
CA VAL A 49 6.52 -3.35 0.76
C VAL A 49 7.62 -4.30 0.31
N VAL A 50 8.37 -4.89 1.25
CA VAL A 50 9.39 -5.90 0.94
C VAL A 50 8.77 -7.09 0.21
N ARG A 51 7.62 -7.59 0.68
CA ARG A 51 6.95 -8.72 0.03
C ARG A 51 6.48 -8.38 -1.38
N ILE A 52 5.95 -7.18 -1.59
CA ILE A 52 5.58 -6.67 -2.92
C ILE A 52 6.79 -6.65 -3.85
N GLN A 53 7.91 -6.08 -3.40
CA GLN A 53 9.14 -6.01 -4.20
C GLN A 53 9.68 -7.40 -4.54
N GLN A 54 9.66 -8.35 -3.59
CA GLN A 54 10.03 -9.74 -3.85
C GLN A 54 9.15 -10.39 -4.93
N MET A 55 7.83 -10.19 -4.90
CA MET A 55 6.92 -10.71 -5.94
C MET A 55 7.25 -10.12 -7.32
N ILE A 56 7.51 -8.82 -7.37
CA ILE A 56 7.80 -8.11 -8.62
C ILE A 56 9.17 -8.53 -9.20
N TRP A 57 10.22 -8.63 -8.37
CA TRP A 57 11.57 -8.98 -8.82
C TRP A 57 11.79 -10.49 -8.99
N GLY A 58 11.12 -11.32 -8.19
CA GLY A 58 11.30 -12.77 -8.19
C GLY A 58 10.42 -13.55 -9.16
N GLN A 59 9.44 -12.91 -9.82
CA GLN A 59 8.36 -13.57 -10.58
C GLN A 59 7.62 -14.69 -9.81
N GLU A 60 7.70 -14.72 -8.47
CA GLU A 60 6.91 -15.64 -7.66
C GLU A 60 5.46 -15.14 -7.65
N LYS A 61 4.56 -15.89 -8.29
CA LYS A 61 3.12 -15.67 -8.14
C LYS A 61 2.73 -15.92 -6.67
N PRO A 62 1.91 -15.06 -6.05
CA PRO A 62 1.35 -15.36 -4.74
C PRO A 62 0.60 -16.70 -4.80
N LYS A 63 0.81 -17.55 -3.79
CA LYS A 63 0.07 -18.81 -3.60
C LYS A 63 -1.32 -18.55 -3.03
#